data_AF-A0A523VZ34-F1
#
_entry.id   AF-A0A523VZ34-F1
#
_cell.length_a   1.000
_cell.length_b   1.000
_cell.length_c   1.000
_cell.angle_alpha   90.00
_cell.angle_beta   90.00
_cell.angle_gamma   90.00
#
_symmetry.space_group_name_H-M   'P 1'
#
loop_
_entity.id
_entity.type
_entity.pdbx_description
1 polymer ?
#
loop_
_entity_poly.entity_id
_entity_poly.type
_entity_poly.pdbx_seq_one_letter_code
_entity_poly.pdbx_strand_id
1 'polypeptide(L)'
;MKDILNLIPLYYFSASGNTKYCSQLVQRGFQDKNVSIELIRIKSVRDLTFPDKSKSYPAIGLAFPIYEFMVPRIILIWLYQLPTANQTTPVFIIDTSGGLPCNSAEIAMDLLRKKNYEPIGVLEVPTPTVEPFFDNKYYPAGWNREILDRCYYFGALLAKKLRKEDNRFIDLRLGRFRFRKLTKYMYRFFIEGRSSSAGLIRFDPSKCNRCGACERVCPMAAINIQQIPNLINHNRCMFCATCIRTCPYHAIKISYRPKKVPPSAIWTPKSRPGYIDPEKYHYSKNPSLSSGYLRLLIGMMRVKKILMNKRING
;
A
#
# COMPACT_ATOMS: atom_id res chain seq x y z
N MET A 1 22.53 -31.35 0.74
CA MET A 1 22.12 -29.99 0.31
C MET A 1 20.67 -29.81 0.72
N LYS A 2 20.34 -28.84 1.57
CA LYS A 2 18.93 -28.56 1.91
C LYS A 2 18.28 -27.93 0.69
N ASP A 3 17.25 -28.57 0.13
CA ASP A 3 16.43 -28.03 -0.94
C ASP A 3 15.86 -26.67 -0.50
N ILE A 4 16.49 -25.59 -0.96
CA ILE A 4 15.92 -24.25 -0.89
C ILE A 4 14.73 -24.27 -1.85
N LEU A 5 13.53 -24.41 -1.30
CA LEU A 5 12.30 -24.24 -2.07
C LEU A 5 12.33 -22.84 -2.72
N ASN A 6 12.32 -22.88 -4.05
CA ASN A 6 12.14 -21.84 -5.06
C ASN A 6 11.89 -20.41 -4.55
N LEU A 7 12.78 -19.50 -4.94
CA LEU A 7 12.66 -18.05 -4.74
C LEU A 7 11.30 -17.52 -5.23
N ILE A 8 10.60 -16.77 -4.38
CA ILE A 8 9.34 -16.10 -4.71
C ILE A 8 9.59 -14.59 -4.86
N PRO A 9 9.35 -14.00 -6.04
CA PRO A 9 9.41 -12.55 -6.20
C PRO A 9 8.15 -11.91 -5.63
N LEU A 10 8.33 -10.94 -4.74
CA LEU A 10 7.28 -10.10 -4.17
C LEU A 10 7.47 -8.67 -4.68
N TYR A 11 6.62 -8.28 -5.63
CA TYR A 11 6.58 -6.95 -6.22
C TYR A 11 5.88 -5.99 -5.27
N TYR A 12 6.49 -4.86 -4.96
CA TYR A 12 5.88 -3.89 -4.06
C TYR A 12 6.04 -2.43 -4.50
N PHE A 13 5.01 -1.63 -4.25
CA PHE A 13 5.13 -0.17 -4.21
C PHE A 13 5.04 0.30 -2.76
N SER A 14 5.85 1.29 -2.38
CA SER A 14 5.73 1.93 -1.07
C SER A 14 6.24 3.37 -1.11
N ALA A 15 5.37 4.33 -0.80
CA ALA A 15 5.79 5.71 -0.63
C ALA A 15 6.37 5.92 0.77
N SER A 16 5.61 5.65 1.84
CA SER A 16 6.04 5.89 3.23
C SER A 16 7.02 4.85 3.79
N GLY A 17 7.12 3.67 3.15
CA GLY A 17 7.89 2.53 3.65
C GLY A 17 7.05 1.53 4.44
N ASN A 18 5.79 1.85 4.80
CA ASN A 18 4.91 0.94 5.55
C ASN A 18 4.67 -0.38 4.81
N THR A 19 4.31 -0.31 3.52
CA THR A 19 4.12 -1.50 2.69
C THR A 19 5.38 -2.35 2.56
N LYS A 20 6.55 -1.71 2.42
CA LYS A 20 7.84 -2.42 2.43
C LYS A 20 8.03 -3.15 3.75
N TYR A 21 7.79 -2.46 4.87
CA TYR A 21 7.96 -3.02 6.21
C TYR A 21 7.04 -4.22 6.46
N CYS A 22 5.75 -4.12 6.12
CA CYS A 22 4.83 -5.26 6.19
C CYS A 22 5.28 -6.42 5.30
N SER A 23 5.80 -6.13 4.10
CA SER A 23 6.33 -7.15 3.18
C SER A 23 7.58 -7.85 3.75
N GLN A 24 8.43 -7.14 4.49
CA GLN A 24 9.59 -7.72 5.18
C GLN A 24 9.17 -8.66 6.32
N LEU A 25 8.10 -8.33 7.05
CA LEU A 25 7.54 -9.20 8.09
C LEU A 25 6.89 -10.46 7.49
N VAL A 26 6.19 -10.32 6.36
CA VAL A 26 5.68 -11.47 5.60
C VAL A 26 6.83 -12.35 5.10
N GLN A 27 7.89 -11.74 4.54
CA GLN A 27 9.12 -12.43 4.14
C GLN A 27 9.73 -13.20 5.32
N ARG A 28 9.79 -12.62 6.52
CA ARG A 28 10.27 -13.30 7.72
C ARG A 28 9.46 -14.57 8.03
N GLY A 29 8.13 -14.50 7.90
CA GLY A 29 7.24 -15.66 8.06
C GLY A 29 7.49 -16.80 7.05
N PHE A 30 7.85 -16.47 5.81
CA PHE A 30 8.29 -17.44 4.81
C PHE A 30 9.68 -18.03 5.12
N GLN A 31 10.63 -17.19 5.53
CA GLN A 31 12.00 -17.59 5.84
C GLN A 31 12.07 -18.58 7.00
N ASP A 32 11.27 -18.40 8.05
CA ASP A 32 11.14 -19.36 9.16
C ASP A 32 10.51 -20.70 8.76
N LYS A 33 10.06 -20.80 7.51
CA LYS A 33 9.57 -22.02 6.85
C LYS A 33 10.45 -22.45 5.68
N ASN A 34 11.70 -21.99 5.63
CA ASN A 34 12.72 -22.28 4.62
C ASN A 34 12.27 -21.93 3.18
N VAL A 35 11.49 -20.86 3.02
CA VAL A 35 11.09 -20.32 1.70
C VAL A 35 11.69 -18.92 1.54
N SER A 36 12.34 -18.67 0.41
CA SER A 36 12.99 -17.39 0.12
C SER A 36 12.06 -16.43 -0.61
N ILE A 37 11.97 -15.18 -0.15
CA ILE A 37 11.28 -14.08 -0.83
C ILE A 37 12.31 -13.07 -1.36
N GLU A 38 12.19 -12.66 -2.61
CA GLU A 38 12.89 -11.50 -3.16
C GLU A 38 11.94 -10.29 -3.18
N LEU A 39 12.31 -9.18 -2.53
CA LEU A 39 11.49 -7.97 -2.54
C LEU A 39 11.86 -7.08 -3.73
N ILE A 40 10.99 -7.00 -4.73
CA ILE A 40 11.21 -6.24 -5.97
C ILE A 40 10.38 -4.94 -5.93
N ARG A 41 11.05 -3.79 -5.89
CA ARG A 41 10.35 -2.50 -5.80
C ARG A 41 9.86 -2.04 -7.17
N ILE A 42 8.56 -1.80 -7.30
CA ILE A 42 7.97 -1.02 -8.39
C ILE A 42 8.30 0.46 -8.13
N LYS A 43 9.34 0.98 -8.79
CA LYS A 43 9.88 2.33 -8.52
C LYS A 43 9.12 3.42 -9.24
N SER A 44 8.91 3.25 -10.55
CA SER A 44 8.34 4.27 -11.42
C SER A 44 7.71 3.64 -12.66
N VAL A 45 6.73 4.33 -13.25
CA VAL A 45 6.15 3.97 -14.56
C VAL A 45 7.16 4.03 -15.71
N ARG A 46 8.35 4.61 -15.50
CA ARG A 46 9.45 4.62 -16.47
C ARG A 46 10.29 3.33 -16.44
N ASP A 47 10.18 2.54 -15.37
CA ASP A 47 11.05 1.39 -15.08
C ASP A 47 10.23 0.33 -14.34
N LEU A 48 9.29 -0.29 -15.08
CA LEU A 48 8.43 -1.35 -14.55
C LEU A 48 9.09 -2.71 -14.78
N THR A 49 9.23 -3.47 -13.71
CA THR A 49 9.75 -4.83 -13.71
C THR A 49 8.61 -5.84 -13.56
N PHE A 50 8.67 -6.96 -14.27
CA PHE A 50 7.64 -8.01 -14.27
C PHE A 50 8.26 -9.39 -14.01
N PRO A 51 7.44 -10.40 -13.62
CA PRO A 51 7.90 -11.78 -13.54
C PRO A 51 8.51 -12.25 -14.86
N ASP A 52 9.74 -12.76 -14.79
CA ASP A 52 10.41 -13.39 -15.93
C ASP A 52 9.63 -14.63 -16.38
N LYS A 53 9.09 -14.59 -17.60
CA LYS A 53 8.28 -15.67 -18.18
C LYS A 53 9.05 -16.95 -18.44
N SER A 54 10.38 -16.89 -18.52
CA SER A 54 11.22 -18.08 -18.68
C SER A 54 11.35 -18.88 -17.38
N LYS A 55 10.99 -18.27 -16.24
CA LYS A 55 11.08 -18.87 -14.91
C LYS A 55 9.72 -19.36 -14.44
N SER A 56 9.71 -20.53 -13.80
CA SER A 56 8.57 -21.05 -13.08
C SER A 56 8.69 -20.68 -11.61
N TYR A 57 7.73 -19.89 -11.10
CA TYR A 57 7.67 -19.51 -9.69
C TYR A 57 6.59 -20.32 -8.97
N PRO A 58 6.82 -20.76 -7.72
CA PRO A 58 5.78 -21.44 -6.95
C PRO A 58 4.65 -20.46 -6.57
N ALA A 59 4.96 -19.17 -6.48
CA ALA A 59 4.03 -18.07 -6.36
C ALA A 59 4.74 -16.75 -6.72
N ILE A 60 3.96 -15.69 -6.90
CA ILE A 60 4.45 -14.31 -6.82
C ILE A 60 3.71 -13.55 -5.71
N GLY A 61 4.31 -12.49 -5.20
CA GLY A 61 3.66 -11.56 -4.28
C GLY A 61 3.39 -10.20 -4.92
N LEU A 62 2.30 -9.56 -4.53
CA LEU A 62 2.01 -8.16 -4.89
C LEU A 62 1.65 -7.38 -3.63
N ALA A 63 2.40 -6.32 -3.33
CA ALA A 63 2.19 -5.48 -2.15
C ALA A 63 2.04 -3.98 -2.48
N PHE A 64 1.01 -3.33 -1.96
CA PHE A 64 0.78 -1.90 -2.24
C PHE A 64 0.04 -1.14 -1.12
N PRO A 65 0.27 0.18 -0.98
CA PRO A 65 -0.58 1.01 -0.16
C PRO A 65 -1.93 1.23 -0.83
N ILE A 66 -2.91 1.69 -0.07
CA ILE A 66 -4.20 2.11 -0.61
C ILE A 66 -4.22 3.63 -0.71
N TYR A 67 -4.54 4.16 -1.90
CA TYR A 67 -4.72 5.59 -2.13
C TYR A 67 -6.15 5.84 -2.57
N GLU A 68 -6.83 6.78 -1.88
CA GLU A 68 -8.22 7.15 -2.18
C GLU A 68 -9.16 5.94 -2.23
N PHE A 69 -9.02 5.03 -1.24
CA PHE A 69 -9.79 3.79 -1.11
C PHE A 69 -9.55 2.74 -2.21
N MET A 70 -8.46 2.89 -2.98
CA MET A 70 -8.18 2.08 -4.15
C MET A 70 -6.73 1.64 -4.34
N VAL A 71 -6.56 0.70 -5.27
CA VAL A 71 -5.27 0.31 -5.84
C VAL A 71 -4.57 1.56 -6.43
N PRO A 72 -3.33 1.89 -6.04
CA PRO A 72 -2.62 3.05 -6.55
C PRO A 72 -2.48 3.03 -8.07
N ARG A 73 -2.51 4.20 -8.71
CA ARG A 73 -2.45 4.29 -10.18
C ARG A 73 -1.20 3.63 -10.78
N ILE A 74 -0.05 3.68 -10.09
CA ILE A 74 1.16 2.95 -10.52
C ILE A 74 0.96 1.42 -10.53
N ILE A 75 0.24 0.89 -9.54
CA ILE A 75 -0.05 -0.55 -9.46
C ILE A 75 -1.09 -0.95 -10.48
N LEU A 76 -2.11 -0.11 -10.74
CA LEU A 76 -3.04 -0.34 -11.85
C LEU A 76 -2.30 -0.43 -13.18
N ILE A 77 -1.40 0.53 -13.47
CA ILE A 77 -0.56 0.49 -14.69
C ILE A 77 0.26 -0.80 -14.74
N TRP A 78 0.89 -1.19 -13.63
CA TRP A 78 1.63 -2.45 -13.53
C TRP A 78 0.73 -3.66 -13.81
N LEU A 79 -0.47 -3.74 -13.23
CA LEU A 79 -1.43 -4.83 -13.45
C LEU A 79 -1.92 -4.90 -14.90
N TYR A 80 -2.15 -3.76 -15.55
CA TYR A 80 -2.56 -3.72 -16.96
C TYR A 80 -1.44 -4.18 -17.91
N GLN A 81 -0.19 -3.79 -17.60
CA GLN A 81 0.99 -4.17 -18.37
C GLN A 81 1.57 -5.54 -17.98
N LEU A 82 1.10 -6.12 -16.87
CA LEU A 82 1.51 -7.44 -16.42
C LEU A 82 1.29 -8.46 -17.54
N PRO A 83 2.35 -9.15 -17.98
CA PRO A 83 2.21 -10.18 -18.99
C PRO A 83 1.40 -11.36 -18.46
N THR A 84 0.52 -11.92 -19.30
CA THR A 84 -0.19 -13.16 -18.97
C THR A 84 0.81 -14.28 -18.70
N ALA A 85 0.62 -15.02 -17.60
CA ALA A 85 1.47 -16.14 -17.24
C ALA A 85 1.24 -17.33 -18.19
N ASN A 86 2.32 -18.01 -18.58
CA ASN A 86 2.27 -19.17 -19.48
C ASN A 86 1.52 -20.36 -18.83
N GLN A 87 1.59 -20.44 -17.51
CA GLN A 87 0.88 -21.41 -16.68
C GLN A 87 0.22 -20.69 -15.50
N THR A 88 -0.84 -21.28 -14.94
CA THR A 88 -1.51 -20.68 -13.78
C THR A 88 -0.52 -20.53 -12.63
N THR A 89 -0.26 -19.27 -12.27
CA THR A 89 0.76 -18.93 -11.28
C THR A 89 0.10 -18.42 -10.00
N PRO A 90 0.32 -19.06 -8.83
CA PRO A 90 -0.24 -18.57 -7.58
C PRO A 90 0.21 -17.14 -7.25
N VAL A 91 -0.69 -16.31 -6.71
CA VAL A 91 -0.38 -14.94 -6.28
C VAL A 91 -0.96 -14.64 -4.90
N PHE A 92 -0.18 -13.99 -4.04
CA PHE A 92 -0.70 -13.43 -2.79
C PHE A 92 -0.61 -11.91 -2.79
N ILE A 93 -1.55 -11.27 -2.09
CA ILE A 93 -1.67 -9.82 -2.07
C ILE A 93 -1.51 -9.31 -0.64
N ILE A 94 -0.76 -8.22 -0.50
CA ILE A 94 -0.64 -7.46 0.74
C ILE A 94 -1.07 -6.03 0.42
N ASP A 95 -2.11 -5.52 1.07
CA ASP A 95 -2.37 -4.10 1.05
C ASP A 95 -2.19 -3.46 2.43
N THR A 96 -1.75 -2.20 2.40
CA THR A 96 -1.57 -1.41 3.62
C THR A 96 -2.41 -0.17 3.52
N SER A 97 -3.19 0.13 4.56
CA SER A 97 -4.02 1.32 4.61
C SER A 97 -3.65 2.19 5.80
N GLY A 98 -3.82 3.50 5.63
CA GLY A 98 -3.94 4.45 6.71
C GLY A 98 -5.38 4.63 7.20
N GLY A 99 -6.25 3.70 6.81
CA GLY A 99 -7.63 3.96 6.46
C GLY A 99 -8.42 2.71 6.16
N LEU A 100 -9.54 2.87 5.48
CA LEU A 100 -10.40 1.76 5.06
C LEU A 100 -9.81 1.13 3.80
N PRO A 101 -9.51 -0.17 3.78
CA PRO A 101 -8.95 -0.79 2.58
C PRO A 101 -9.96 -0.91 1.42
N CYS A 102 -11.26 -0.83 1.75
CA CYS A 102 -12.37 -0.89 0.81
C CYS A 102 -12.29 -2.15 -0.07
N ASN A 103 -12.31 -2.02 -1.40
CA ASN A 103 -12.34 -3.15 -2.34
C ASN A 103 -11.06 -3.26 -3.19
N SER A 104 -9.95 -2.70 -2.70
CA SER A 104 -8.68 -2.62 -3.45
C SER A 104 -8.11 -4.00 -3.78
N ALA A 105 -8.00 -4.89 -2.78
CA ALA A 105 -7.54 -6.26 -3.00
C ALA A 105 -8.43 -7.03 -3.99
N GLU A 106 -9.75 -6.86 -3.93
CA GLU A 106 -10.69 -7.53 -4.84
C GLU A 106 -10.47 -7.11 -6.30
N ILE A 107 -10.25 -5.82 -6.55
CA ILE A 107 -9.95 -5.30 -7.89
C ILE A 107 -8.62 -5.87 -8.39
N ALA A 108 -7.58 -5.91 -7.55
CA ALA A 108 -6.30 -6.49 -7.92
C ALA A 108 -6.42 -7.99 -8.24
N MET A 109 -7.16 -8.76 -7.43
CA MET A 109 -7.45 -10.17 -7.68
C MET A 109 -8.15 -10.39 -9.03
N ASP A 110 -9.20 -9.60 -9.33
CA ASP A 110 -9.93 -9.71 -10.60
C ASP A 110 -9.04 -9.41 -11.82
N LEU A 111 -8.11 -8.46 -11.70
CA LEU A 111 -7.14 -8.16 -12.77
C LEU A 111 -6.08 -9.25 -12.93
N LEU A 112 -5.59 -9.82 -11.81
CA LEU A 112 -4.62 -10.91 -11.80
C LEU A 112 -5.18 -12.20 -12.41
N ARG A 113 -6.43 -12.57 -12.08
CA ARG A 113 -7.10 -13.76 -12.65
C ARG A 113 -7.18 -13.69 -14.18
N LYS A 114 -7.49 -12.51 -14.73
CA LYS A 114 -7.50 -12.28 -16.20
C LYS A 114 -6.14 -12.49 -16.87
N LYS A 115 -5.06 -12.52 -16.10
CA LYS A 115 -3.68 -12.70 -16.55
C LYS A 115 -3.09 -14.07 -16.16
N ASN A 116 -3.94 -15.03 -15.79
CA ASN A 116 -3.55 -16.38 -15.37
C ASN A 116 -2.72 -16.42 -14.06
N TYR A 117 -2.95 -15.44 -13.18
CA TYR A 117 -2.43 -15.47 -11.81
C TYR A 117 -3.58 -15.74 -10.84
N GLU A 118 -3.50 -16.85 -10.09
CA GLU A 118 -4.58 -17.29 -9.20
C GLU A 118 -4.34 -16.84 -7.76
N PRO A 119 -5.21 -15.99 -7.18
CA PRO A 119 -5.06 -15.53 -5.81
C PRO A 119 -5.14 -16.65 -4.77
N ILE A 120 -4.10 -16.82 -3.97
CA ILE A 120 -4.01 -17.84 -2.91
C ILE A 120 -4.17 -17.28 -1.49
N GLY A 121 -4.04 -15.97 -1.34
CA GLY A 121 -4.25 -15.30 -0.06
C GLY A 121 -4.18 -13.78 -0.15
N VAL A 122 -4.82 -13.12 0.78
CA VAL A 122 -4.86 -11.66 0.91
C VAL A 122 -4.65 -11.25 2.36
N LEU A 123 -3.79 -10.26 2.57
CA LEU A 123 -3.56 -9.60 3.85
C LEU A 123 -3.85 -8.11 3.71
N GLU A 124 -4.77 -7.59 4.54
CA GLU A 124 -4.99 -6.16 4.69
C GLU A 124 -4.39 -5.71 6.03
N VAL A 125 -3.52 -4.69 5.99
CA VAL A 125 -2.78 -4.23 7.16
C VAL A 125 -3.11 -2.76 7.46
N PRO A 126 -3.71 -2.46 8.63
CA PRO A 126 -3.85 -1.09 9.08
C PRO A 126 -2.47 -0.62 9.58
N THR A 127 -1.94 0.45 9.01
CA THR A 127 -0.59 0.94 9.32
C THR A 127 -0.62 2.31 9.99
N PRO A 128 0.38 2.63 10.84
CA PRO A 128 0.50 3.97 11.38
C PRO A 128 0.77 4.96 10.26
N THR A 129 -0.21 5.81 9.98
CA THR A 129 -0.06 6.95 9.09
C THR A 129 -0.48 8.22 9.81
N VAL A 130 0.07 9.34 9.37
CA VAL A 130 -0.60 10.62 9.56
C VAL A 130 -0.97 11.05 8.16
N GLU A 131 -2.13 10.61 7.70
CA GLU A 131 -2.70 11.28 6.54
C GLU A 131 -3.07 12.68 7.03
N PRO A 132 -2.50 13.75 6.46
CA PRO A 132 -2.82 15.12 6.84
C PRO A 132 -4.28 15.50 6.51
N PHE A 133 -5.11 14.55 6.07
CA PHE A 133 -6.49 14.77 5.66
C PHE A 133 -7.51 14.30 6.71
N PHE A 134 -7.11 13.47 7.68
CA PHE A 134 -8.02 12.89 8.66
C PHE A 134 -7.55 13.11 10.10
N ASP A 135 -8.49 13.48 10.97
CA ASP A 135 -8.24 13.62 12.42
C ASP A 135 -7.81 12.25 13.00
N ASN A 136 -6.61 12.23 13.57
CA ASN A 136 -5.78 11.03 13.77
C ASN A 136 -6.23 10.14 14.94
N LYS A 137 -7.47 10.28 15.41
CA LYS A 137 -7.98 9.56 16.60
C LYS A 137 -8.43 8.12 16.34
N TYR A 138 -8.56 7.73 15.07
CA TYR A 138 -9.09 6.42 14.67
C TYR A 138 -8.02 5.45 14.16
N TYR A 139 -6.76 5.90 14.05
CA TYR A 139 -5.68 5.12 13.46
C TYR A 139 -4.54 4.88 14.44
N PRO A 140 -3.82 3.76 14.31
CA PRO A 140 -2.73 3.44 15.21
C PRO A 140 -1.66 4.54 15.20
N ALA A 141 -1.38 5.13 16.36
CA ALA A 141 -0.32 6.13 16.52
C ALA A 141 1.09 5.53 16.28
N GLY A 142 1.23 4.23 16.53
CA GLY A 142 2.42 3.41 16.33
C GLY A 142 2.06 1.95 16.01
N TRP A 143 3.06 1.15 15.74
CA TRP A 143 2.89 -0.29 15.48
C TRP A 143 2.48 -1.00 16.76
N ASN A 144 1.58 -1.98 16.64
CA ASN A 144 1.23 -2.87 17.73
C ASN A 144 1.55 -4.32 17.35
N ARG A 145 1.68 -5.19 18.36
CA ARG A 145 2.11 -6.58 18.15
C ARG A 145 1.15 -7.37 17.27
N GLU A 146 -0.16 -7.13 17.37
CA GLU A 146 -1.19 -7.82 16.57
C GLU A 146 -1.01 -7.57 15.07
N ILE A 147 -0.72 -6.32 14.66
CA ILE A 147 -0.45 -5.96 13.26
C ILE A 147 0.79 -6.69 12.74
N LEU A 148 1.85 -6.73 13.54
CA LEU A 148 3.11 -7.37 13.17
C LEU A 148 2.95 -8.90 13.08
N ASP A 149 2.24 -9.51 14.04
CA ASP A 149 1.95 -10.94 14.08
C ASP A 149 1.10 -11.36 12.87
N ARG A 150 0.13 -10.55 12.43
CA ARG A 150 -0.64 -10.80 11.21
C ARG A 150 0.24 -10.84 9.96
N CYS A 151 1.18 -9.92 9.83
CA CYS A 151 2.12 -9.89 8.70
C CYS A 151 2.99 -11.15 8.69
N TYR A 152 3.62 -11.46 9.82
CA TYR A 152 4.44 -12.67 9.94
C TYR A 152 3.62 -13.94 9.67
N TYR A 153 2.44 -14.06 10.30
CA TYR A 153 1.60 -15.25 10.22
C TYR A 153 1.08 -15.50 8.81
N PHE A 154 0.78 -14.44 8.05
CA PHE A 154 0.41 -14.56 6.65
C PHE A 154 1.48 -15.27 5.82
N GLY A 155 2.75 -14.88 5.96
CA GLY A 155 3.86 -15.56 5.28
C GLY A 155 4.01 -17.01 5.71
N ALA A 156 3.90 -17.29 7.00
CA ALA A 156 3.99 -18.65 7.53
C ALA A 156 2.85 -19.57 7.01
N LEU A 157 1.62 -19.04 6.92
CA LEU A 157 0.47 -19.76 6.35
C LEU A 157 0.65 -20.03 4.86
N LEU A 158 1.10 -19.02 4.09
CA LEU A 158 1.36 -19.18 2.67
C LEU A 158 2.44 -20.23 2.41
N ALA A 159 3.51 -20.26 3.22
CA ALA A 159 4.55 -21.28 3.09
C ALA A 159 3.99 -22.70 3.30
N LYS A 160 3.07 -22.90 4.27
CA LYS A 160 2.37 -24.19 4.45
C LYS A 160 1.50 -24.54 3.25
N LYS A 161 0.74 -23.56 2.73
CA LYS A 161 -0.09 -23.73 1.54
C LYS A 161 0.71 -24.15 0.31
N LEU A 162 1.87 -23.53 0.07
CA LEU A 162 2.73 -23.86 -1.06
C LEU A 162 3.38 -25.25 -0.94
N ARG A 163 3.51 -25.79 0.28
CA ARG A 163 3.88 -27.19 0.53
C ARG A 163 2.71 -28.17 0.46
N LYS A 164 1.52 -27.71 0.07
CA LYS A 164 0.28 -28.51 0.00
C LYS A 164 -0.19 -29.06 1.36
N GLU A 165 0.26 -28.46 2.46
CA GLU A 165 -0.18 -28.83 3.83
C GLU A 165 -1.55 -28.19 4.18
N ASP A 166 -1.91 -27.08 3.52
CA ASP A 166 -3.19 -26.39 3.69
C ASP A 166 -3.66 -25.77 2.38
N ASN A 167 -4.72 -26.34 1.78
CA ASN A 167 -5.21 -25.90 0.48
C ASN A 167 -6.22 -24.75 0.54
N ARG A 168 -6.57 -24.24 1.74
CA ARG A 168 -7.54 -23.15 1.87
C ARG A 168 -7.01 -21.82 1.32
N PHE A 169 -7.91 -20.94 0.92
CA PHE A 169 -7.58 -19.56 0.63
C PHE A 169 -7.28 -18.82 1.94
N ILE A 170 -6.14 -18.14 2.04
CA ILE A 170 -5.74 -17.44 3.26
C ILE A 170 -6.31 -16.02 3.25
N ASP A 171 -7.42 -15.82 3.97
CA ASP A 171 -8.14 -14.54 4.03
C ASP A 171 -7.86 -13.83 5.36
N LEU A 172 -6.92 -12.88 5.35
CA LEU A 172 -6.62 -12.01 6.50
C LEU A 172 -7.04 -10.55 6.23
N ARG A 173 -8.13 -10.36 5.51
CA ARG A 173 -8.75 -9.05 5.29
C ARG A 173 -9.37 -8.49 6.57
N LEU A 174 -9.44 -7.16 6.66
CA LEU A 174 -10.17 -6.42 7.69
C LEU A 174 -11.66 -6.34 7.31
N GLY A 175 -12.27 -7.43 6.85
CA GLY A 175 -13.68 -7.49 6.46
C GLY A 175 -13.96 -7.38 4.96
N ARG A 176 -15.12 -7.91 4.57
CA ARG A 176 -15.59 -7.90 3.18
C ARG A 176 -16.58 -6.76 2.99
N PHE A 177 -16.22 -5.73 2.24
CA PHE A 177 -17.12 -4.63 1.92
C PHE A 177 -18.16 -5.10 0.88
N ARG A 178 -19.32 -5.57 1.35
CA ARG A 178 -20.36 -6.23 0.52
C ARG A 178 -20.94 -5.34 -0.59
N PHE A 179 -20.71 -4.02 -0.57
CA PHE A 179 -21.28 -3.07 -1.52
C PHE A 179 -20.32 -2.72 -2.66
N ARG A 180 -19.98 -3.70 -3.50
CA ARG A 180 -19.08 -3.55 -4.66
C ARG A 180 -19.47 -2.40 -5.59
N LYS A 181 -20.78 -2.17 -5.76
CA LYS A 181 -21.34 -1.05 -6.54
C LYS A 181 -21.07 0.32 -5.90
N LEU A 182 -21.16 0.43 -4.57
CA LEU A 182 -20.91 1.68 -3.85
C LEU A 182 -19.44 2.11 -3.96
N THR A 183 -18.50 1.17 -3.82
CA THR A 183 -17.07 1.46 -4.06
C THR A 183 -16.79 1.88 -5.50
N LYS A 184 -17.48 1.31 -6.49
CA LYS A 184 -17.35 1.75 -7.90
C LYS A 184 -17.90 3.16 -8.11
N TYR A 185 -18.98 3.51 -7.42
CA TYR A 185 -19.49 4.89 -7.44
C TYR A 185 -18.56 5.85 -6.71
N MET A 186 -18.02 5.47 -5.55
CA MET A 186 -17.00 6.24 -4.84
C MET A 186 -15.75 6.45 -5.70
N TYR A 187 -15.28 5.41 -6.39
CA TYR A 187 -14.19 5.49 -7.36
C TYR A 187 -14.45 6.54 -8.44
N ARG A 188 -15.60 6.45 -9.12
CA ARG A 188 -15.99 7.41 -10.14
C ARG A 188 -16.10 8.82 -9.56
N PHE A 189 -16.65 8.97 -8.36
CA PHE A 189 -16.75 10.26 -7.70
C PHE A 189 -15.38 10.87 -7.35
N PHE A 190 -14.43 10.10 -6.81
CA PHE A 190 -13.10 10.60 -6.45
C PHE A 190 -12.17 10.84 -7.66
N ILE A 191 -12.32 10.07 -8.74
CA ILE A 191 -11.51 10.20 -9.97
C ILE A 191 -12.16 11.12 -11.02
N GLU A 192 -13.43 10.92 -11.37
CA GLU A 192 -14.16 11.72 -12.39
C GLU A 192 -14.60 13.08 -11.81
N GLY A 193 -14.91 13.13 -10.52
CA GLY A 193 -15.02 14.38 -9.78
C GLY A 193 -13.62 14.92 -9.51
N ARG A 194 -12.95 15.43 -10.56
CA ARG A 194 -11.67 16.18 -10.55
C ARG A 194 -11.18 16.37 -9.13
N SER A 195 -10.24 15.54 -8.69
CA SER A 195 -9.73 15.53 -7.33
C SER A 195 -9.72 16.95 -6.79
N SER A 196 -10.52 17.25 -5.77
CA SER A 196 -10.40 18.48 -5.00
C SER A 196 -8.96 18.67 -4.45
N SER A 197 -8.14 17.61 -4.57
CA SER A 197 -6.69 17.54 -4.43
C SER A 197 -5.85 18.30 -5.45
N ALA A 198 -6.38 18.75 -6.60
CA ALA A 198 -5.62 19.55 -7.57
C ALA A 198 -5.06 20.86 -6.96
N GLY A 199 -5.66 21.35 -5.86
CA GLY A 199 -5.14 22.47 -5.07
C GLY A 199 -4.46 22.06 -3.76
N LEU A 200 -4.32 20.76 -3.45
CA LEU A 200 -3.75 20.27 -2.21
C LEU A 200 -2.23 20.22 -2.22
N ILE A 201 -1.57 20.00 -3.36
CA ILE A 201 -0.11 20.08 -3.44
C ILE A 201 0.26 21.44 -4.04
N ARG A 202 0.99 22.27 -3.29
CA ARG A 202 1.48 23.58 -3.71
C ARG A 202 2.98 23.55 -3.92
N PHE A 203 3.42 24.22 -4.97
CA PHE A 203 4.82 24.47 -5.25
C PHE A 203 5.15 25.94 -4.99
N ASP A 204 6.26 26.20 -4.32
CA ASP A 204 6.81 27.52 -4.01
C ASP A 204 8.10 27.72 -4.82
N PRO A 205 8.03 28.43 -5.97
CA PRO A 205 9.19 28.64 -6.83
C PRO A 205 10.34 29.37 -6.12
N SER A 206 10.05 30.23 -5.14
CA SER A 206 11.06 31.00 -4.41
C SER A 206 12.00 30.13 -3.57
N LYS A 207 11.57 28.91 -3.23
CA LYS A 207 12.35 27.94 -2.44
C LYS A 207 13.03 26.90 -3.31
N CYS A 208 12.75 26.86 -4.61
CA CYS A 208 13.26 25.81 -5.48
C CYS A 208 14.61 26.18 -6.08
N ASN A 209 15.64 25.39 -5.77
CA ASN A 209 16.95 25.51 -6.40
C ASN A 209 17.12 24.66 -7.68
N ARG A 210 16.04 24.03 -8.17
CA ARG A 210 16.03 23.16 -9.36
C ARG A 210 16.88 21.87 -9.28
N CYS A 211 17.20 21.35 -8.10
CA CYS A 211 18.03 20.13 -7.95
C CYS A 211 17.45 18.81 -8.52
N GLY A 212 16.18 18.77 -8.92
CA GLY A 212 15.54 17.59 -9.51
C GLY A 212 15.29 16.40 -8.58
N ALA A 213 15.49 16.56 -7.27
CA ALA A 213 15.27 15.48 -6.30
C ALA A 213 13.82 14.94 -6.36
N CYS A 214 12.83 15.82 -6.48
CA CYS A 214 11.41 15.45 -6.59
C CYS A 214 11.07 14.74 -7.91
N GLU A 215 11.69 15.11 -9.01
CA GLU A 215 11.50 14.49 -10.32
C GLU A 215 12.03 13.05 -10.33
N ARG A 216 13.23 12.82 -9.79
CA ARG A 216 13.86 11.48 -9.73
C ARG A 216 13.04 10.47 -8.94
N VAL A 217 12.35 10.91 -7.88
CA VAL A 217 11.56 10.02 -7.00
C VAL A 217 10.09 9.92 -7.39
N CYS A 218 9.63 10.64 -8.41
CA CYS A 218 8.22 10.63 -8.77
C CYS A 218 7.83 9.30 -9.44
N PRO A 219 6.99 8.46 -8.79
CA PRO A 219 6.64 7.15 -9.34
C PRO A 219 5.79 7.26 -10.61
N MET A 220 5.08 8.36 -10.78
CA MET A 220 4.18 8.58 -11.93
C MET A 220 4.80 9.44 -13.03
N ALA A 221 6.09 9.79 -12.92
CA ALA A 221 6.73 10.73 -13.84
C ALA A 221 5.91 12.02 -14.04
N ALA A 222 5.30 12.50 -12.95
CA ALA A 222 4.38 13.63 -12.95
C ALA A 222 5.08 14.97 -12.65
N ILE A 223 6.40 14.97 -12.47
CA ILE A 223 7.18 16.15 -12.13
C ILE A 223 8.21 16.38 -13.22
N ASN A 224 8.30 17.63 -13.72
CA ASN A 224 9.29 18.07 -14.70
C ASN A 224 9.90 19.41 -14.24
N ILE A 225 11.18 19.42 -13.86
CA ILE A 225 11.87 20.62 -13.37
C ILE A 225 11.94 21.74 -14.42
N GLN A 226 11.95 21.40 -15.71
CA GLN A 226 12.01 22.38 -16.79
C GLN A 226 10.69 23.15 -16.98
N GLN A 227 9.59 22.69 -16.37
CA GLN A 227 8.27 23.31 -16.50
C GLN A 227 7.90 24.22 -15.32
N ILE A 228 8.87 24.67 -14.52
CA ILE A 228 8.63 25.64 -13.43
C ILE A 228 8.00 26.93 -13.98
N PRO A 229 6.92 27.47 -13.37
CA PRO A 229 6.33 27.07 -12.08
C PRO A 229 5.32 25.90 -12.14
N ASN A 230 4.86 25.52 -13.33
CA ASN A 230 3.91 24.43 -13.56
C ASN A 230 4.55 23.03 -13.52
N LEU A 231 5.45 22.77 -12.57
CA LEU A 231 6.30 21.58 -12.59
C LEU A 231 5.53 20.25 -12.38
N ILE A 232 4.34 20.30 -11.76
CA ILE A 232 3.55 19.10 -11.41
C ILE A 232 2.40 18.93 -12.41
N ASN A 233 2.42 17.83 -13.15
CA ASN A 233 1.28 17.39 -13.93
C ASN A 233 0.25 16.74 -13.00
N HIS A 234 -0.79 17.50 -12.64
CA HIS A 234 -1.84 17.06 -11.72
C HIS A 234 -2.69 15.90 -12.26
N ASN A 235 -2.85 15.78 -13.58
CA ASN A 235 -3.51 14.64 -14.21
C ASN A 235 -2.69 13.35 -14.03
N ARG A 236 -1.36 13.48 -13.90
CA ARG A 236 -0.46 12.35 -13.66
C ARG A 236 -0.19 12.06 -12.19
N CYS A 237 -0.32 13.04 -11.32
CA CYS A 237 -0.09 12.87 -9.88
C CYS A 237 -1.05 11.83 -9.28
N MET A 238 -0.56 11.06 -8.30
CA MET A 238 -1.38 10.12 -7.52
C MET A 238 -1.33 10.41 -6.01
N PHE A 239 -0.94 11.65 -5.65
CA PHE A 239 -0.92 12.16 -4.28
C PHE A 239 -0.11 11.35 -3.24
N CYS A 240 0.87 10.56 -3.69
CA CYS A 240 1.70 9.74 -2.79
C CYS A 240 2.68 10.52 -1.87
N ALA A 241 2.74 11.85 -1.99
CA ALA A 241 3.58 12.77 -1.20
C ALA A 241 5.10 12.51 -1.19
N THR A 242 5.61 11.58 -2.01
CA THR A 242 7.06 11.26 -2.06
C THR A 242 7.91 12.49 -2.40
N CYS A 243 7.42 13.37 -3.28
CA CYS A 243 8.10 14.61 -3.67
C CYS A 243 8.20 15.63 -2.53
N ILE A 244 7.20 15.70 -1.64
CA ILE A 244 7.19 16.59 -0.47
C ILE A 244 8.28 16.15 0.51
N ARG A 245 8.33 14.86 0.82
CA ARG A 245 9.32 14.29 1.75
C ARG A 245 10.75 14.42 1.23
N THR A 246 10.94 14.34 -0.08
CA THR A 246 12.28 14.29 -0.68
C THR A 246 12.84 15.68 -0.97
N CYS A 247 12.00 16.73 -1.01
CA CYS A 247 12.47 18.08 -1.33
C CYS A 247 13.28 18.67 -0.16
N PRO A 248 14.61 18.86 -0.29
CA PRO A 248 15.43 19.37 0.81
C PRO A 248 15.16 20.85 1.11
N TYR A 249 14.57 21.59 0.16
CA TYR A 249 14.23 23.00 0.31
C TYR A 249 12.76 23.23 0.71
N HIS A 250 12.00 22.15 0.93
CA HIS A 250 10.57 22.20 1.26
C HIS A 250 9.76 23.07 0.27
N ALA A 251 10.14 23.08 -1.00
CA ALA A 251 9.48 23.85 -2.06
C ALA A 251 8.14 23.24 -2.50
N ILE A 252 7.83 22.00 -2.12
CA ILE A 252 6.55 21.33 -2.38
C ILE A 252 5.86 21.04 -1.05
N LYS A 253 4.60 21.45 -0.88
CA LYS A 253 3.85 21.36 0.39
C LYS A 253 2.40 20.92 0.17
N ILE A 254 1.72 20.53 1.26
CA ILE A 254 0.27 20.30 1.27
C ILE A 254 -0.49 21.51 1.83
N SER A 255 -1.56 21.93 1.16
CA SER A 255 -2.37 23.13 1.45
C SER A 255 -3.29 22.98 2.66
N TYR A 256 -3.85 21.78 2.87
CA TYR A 256 -4.75 21.51 3.98
C TYR A 256 -3.95 21.03 5.20
N ARG A 257 -3.86 21.89 6.22
CA ARG A 257 -3.26 21.54 7.53
C ARG A 257 -4.38 21.23 8.53
N PRO A 258 -4.47 20.02 9.08
CA PRO A 258 -4.90 19.86 10.46
C PRO A 258 -3.84 20.59 11.30
N LYS A 259 -4.26 21.50 12.19
CA LYS A 259 -3.39 22.41 12.98
C LYS A 259 -2.31 21.73 13.86
N LYS A 260 -2.17 20.39 13.83
CA LYS A 260 -1.36 19.58 14.76
C LYS A 260 -0.30 18.67 14.11
N VAL A 261 -0.05 18.74 12.79
CA VAL A 261 0.93 17.83 12.14
C VAL A 261 2.15 18.64 11.66
N PRO A 262 3.35 18.48 12.27
CA PRO A 262 4.53 19.24 11.87
C PRO A 262 4.99 18.88 10.44
N PRO A 263 5.64 19.79 9.70
CA PRO A 263 6.11 19.55 8.33
C PRO A 263 7.08 18.36 8.18
N SER A 264 7.76 17.97 9.26
CA SER A 264 8.64 16.79 9.37
C SER A 264 7.88 15.47 9.54
N ALA A 265 6.56 15.50 9.75
CA ALA A 265 5.75 14.35 10.16
C ALA A 265 5.34 13.41 9.02
N ILE A 266 6.20 13.14 8.04
CA ILE A 266 6.00 11.99 7.14
C ILE A 266 6.93 10.88 7.61
N TRP A 267 6.53 10.29 8.74
CA TRP A 267 7.26 9.29 9.49
C TRP A 267 7.48 8.01 8.67
N THR A 268 8.69 7.46 8.76
CA THR A 268 9.00 6.09 8.28
C THR A 268 8.48 5.07 9.30
N PRO A 269 8.37 3.78 8.94
CA PRO A 269 8.04 2.74 9.92
C PRO A 269 8.91 2.80 11.19
N LYS A 270 10.22 3.03 11.02
CA LYS A 270 11.21 3.08 12.10
C LYS A 270 10.99 4.21 13.11
N SER A 271 10.41 5.32 12.66
CA SER A 271 10.15 6.48 13.54
C SER A 271 8.84 6.38 14.32
N ARG A 272 8.13 5.25 14.23
CA ARG A 272 6.87 5.03 14.94
C ARG A 272 7.09 4.12 16.15
N PRO A 273 6.47 4.41 17.32
CA PRO A 273 6.51 3.52 18.47
C PRO A 273 6.10 2.10 18.08
N GLY A 274 6.70 1.10 18.73
CA GLY A 274 6.41 -0.32 18.49
C GLY A 274 7.01 -0.91 17.21
N TYR A 275 7.83 -0.16 16.47
CA TYR A 275 8.62 -0.74 15.38
C TYR A 275 9.53 -1.86 15.90
N ILE A 276 9.51 -3.00 15.22
CA ILE A 276 10.43 -4.11 15.46
C ILE A 276 11.15 -4.40 14.16
N ASP A 277 12.48 -4.57 14.23
CA ASP A 277 13.28 -5.01 13.09
C ASP A 277 12.75 -6.35 12.55
N PRO A 278 12.39 -6.47 11.26
CA PRO A 278 11.88 -7.72 10.69
C PRO A 278 12.81 -8.92 10.90
N GLU A 279 14.13 -8.72 10.91
CA GLU A 279 15.09 -9.82 11.11
C GLU A 279 15.06 -10.35 12.54
N LYS A 280 14.75 -9.49 13.52
CA LYS A 280 14.61 -9.84 14.93
C LYS A 280 13.19 -10.27 15.29
N TYR A 281 12.28 -10.28 14.31
CA TYR A 281 10.88 -10.63 14.56
C TYR A 281 10.72 -12.14 14.67
N HIS A 282 10.14 -12.57 15.78
CA HIS A 282 9.70 -13.94 16.02
C HIS A 282 8.26 -13.91 16.51
N TYR A 283 7.47 -14.88 16.10
CA TYR A 283 6.05 -14.96 16.43
C TYR A 283 5.82 -15.14 17.94
N SER A 284 4.95 -14.32 18.54
CA SER A 284 4.39 -14.61 19.86
C SER A 284 3.09 -15.37 19.71
N LYS A 285 2.93 -16.48 20.45
CA LYS A 285 1.83 -17.48 20.31
C LYS A 285 0.40 -16.98 20.58
N ASN A 286 0.07 -15.68 20.54
CA ASN A 286 -1.27 -15.24 20.95
C ASN A 286 -1.76 -13.93 20.29
N PRO A 287 -2.28 -13.96 19.05
CA PRO A 287 -3.00 -12.82 18.50
C PRO A 287 -4.48 -12.93 18.86
N SER A 288 -4.94 -12.16 19.85
CA SER A 288 -6.37 -11.94 20.07
C SER A 288 -6.94 -11.04 18.95
N LEU A 289 -7.36 -11.65 17.84
CA LEU A 289 -7.80 -11.00 16.60
C LEU A 289 -9.08 -10.15 16.68
N SER A 290 -9.71 -9.99 17.86
CA SER A 290 -11.10 -9.54 17.95
C SER A 290 -11.32 -8.07 18.33
N SER A 291 -10.42 -7.44 19.09
CA SER A 291 -10.77 -6.17 19.78
C SER A 291 -10.36 -4.88 19.05
N GLY A 292 -9.31 -4.89 18.23
CA GLY A 292 -8.83 -3.70 17.51
C GLY A 292 -9.65 -3.39 16.26
N TYR A 293 -10.06 -4.44 15.54
CA TYR A 293 -10.81 -4.36 14.30
C TYR A 293 -12.23 -3.76 14.48
N LEU A 294 -12.95 -4.18 15.52
CA LEU A 294 -14.29 -3.68 15.81
C LEU A 294 -14.29 -2.18 16.14
N ARG A 295 -13.26 -1.71 16.85
CA ARG A 295 -13.07 -0.28 17.17
C ARG A 295 -12.77 0.56 15.93
N LEU A 296 -11.99 0.04 14.98
CA LEU A 296 -11.70 0.72 13.71
C LEU A 296 -12.97 0.88 12.86
N LEU A 297 -13.74 -0.18 12.69
CA LEU A 297 -15.01 -0.15 11.95
C LEU A 297 -16.03 0.80 12.57
N ILE A 298 -16.18 0.79 13.91
CA ILE A 298 -17.10 1.70 14.63
C ILE A 298 -16.65 3.16 14.48
N GLY A 299 -15.35 3.44 14.53
CA GLY A 299 -14.80 4.76 14.28
C GLY A 299 -15.08 5.26 12.86
N MET A 300 -15.02 4.37 11.87
CA MET A 300 -15.24 4.67 10.45
C MET A 300 -16.70 4.87 10.09
N MET A 301 -17.63 4.14 10.71
CA MET A 301 -19.06 4.41 10.59
C MET A 301 -19.42 5.83 11.07
N ARG A 302 -18.68 6.37 12.07
CA ARG A 302 -18.83 7.76 12.52
C ARG A 302 -18.28 8.77 11.51
N VAL A 303 -17.16 8.48 10.84
CA VAL A 303 -16.61 9.33 9.75
C VAL A 303 -17.60 9.41 8.57
N LYS A 304 -18.27 8.31 8.22
CA LYS A 304 -19.34 8.31 7.22
C LYS A 304 -20.48 9.27 7.59
N LYS A 305 -20.90 9.30 8.85
CA LYS A 305 -21.92 10.25 9.35
C LYS A 305 -21.47 11.71 9.25
N ILE A 306 -20.18 12.00 9.51
CA ILE A 306 -19.61 13.36 9.40
C ILE A 306 -19.52 13.81 7.94
N LEU A 307 -19.08 12.94 7.03
CA LEU A 307 -18.98 13.26 5.60
C LEU A 307 -20.35 13.38 4.93
N MET A 308 -21.36 12.64 5.39
CA MET A 308 -22.74 12.74 4.91
C MET A 308 -23.46 13.98 5.47
N ASN A 309 -23.21 14.38 6.72
CA ASN A 309 -23.84 15.57 7.32
C ASN A 309 -23.27 16.91 6.81
N LYS A 310 -22.03 16.94 6.29
CA LYS A 310 -21.46 18.15 5.65
C LYS A 310 -22.08 18.52 4.30
N ARG A 311 -22.99 17.70 3.75
CA ARG A 311 -23.73 17.97 2.51
C ARG A 311 -25.14 18.51 2.72
N ILE A 312 -25.59 18.71 3.95
CA ILE A 312 -26.96 19.17 4.23
C ILE A 312 -27.01 20.67 4.58
N ASN A 313 -25.87 21.31 4.88
CA ASN A 313 -25.80 22.72 5.29
C ASN A 313 -24.82 23.56 4.45
N GLY A 314 -24.74 23.36 3.14
CA GLY A 314 -23.91 24.16 2.24
C GLY A 314 -24.54 24.30 0.87
#